data_AF-A0A7U9N3C4-F1
#
_entry.id   AF-A0A7U9N3C4-F1
#
_cell.length_a   1.000
_cell.length_b   1.000
_cell.length_c   1.000
_cell.angle_alpha   90.00
_cell.angle_beta   90.00
_cell.angle_gamma   90.00
#
_symmetry.space_group_name_H-M   'P 1'
#
loop_
_entity.id
_entity.type
_entity.pdbx_description
1 polymer ?
#
loop_
_entity_poly.entity_id
_entity_poly.type
_entity_poly.pdbx_seq_one_letter_code
_entity_poly.pdbx_strand_id
1 'polypeptide(L)'
;MTRQRKEIRRELELLEREQMEEYELSCGFFQEEIEQAFSPRRRRLQEKLAMTYGKSVKELDERIFEAENEAYEAGRIHWAPCYGTAY
;
A
#
# COMPACT_ATOMS: atom_id res chain seq x y z
N MET A 1 13.49 -9.03 8.83
CA MET A 1 12.52 -7.92 9.01
C MET A 1 12.44 -7.58 10.48
N THR A 2 12.60 -6.30 10.87
CA THR A 2 12.59 -5.87 12.29
C THR A 2 11.17 -5.84 12.87
N ARG A 3 11.05 -5.89 14.21
CA ARG A 3 9.76 -5.82 14.92
C ARG A 3 8.96 -4.57 14.55
N GLN A 4 9.62 -3.41 14.57
CA GLN A 4 9.02 -2.12 14.20
C GLN A 4 8.48 -2.12 12.76
N ARG A 5 9.20 -2.70 11.80
CA ARG A 5 8.73 -2.80 10.41
C ARG A 5 7.49 -3.70 10.29
N LYS A 6 7.42 -4.78 11.07
CA LYS A 6 6.25 -5.67 11.09
C LYS A 6 5.03 -4.96 11.67
N GLU A 7 5.22 -4.19 12.74
CA GLU A 7 4.14 -3.39 13.35
C GLU A 7 3.61 -2.34 12.38
N ILE A 8 4.49 -1.59 11.69
CA ILE A 8 4.08 -0.60 10.69
C ILE A 8 3.32 -1.24 9.52
N ARG A 9 3.77 -2.40 9.02
CA ARG A 9 3.04 -3.12 7.96
C ARG A 9 1.66 -3.58 8.41
N ARG A 10 1.56 -4.09 9.65
CA ARG A 10 0.27 -4.49 10.22
C ARG A 10 -0.68 -3.31 10.36
N GLU A 11 -0.19 -2.13 10.74
CA GLU A 11 -1.00 -0.91 10.80
C GLU A 11 -1.47 -0.47 9.41
N LEU A 12 -0.65 -0.62 8.37
CA LEU A 12 -1.05 -0.37 6.98
C LEU A 12 -2.14 -1.35 6.52
N GLU A 13 -1.95 -2.65 6.77
CA GLU A 13 -2.95 -3.70 6.43
C GLU A 13 -4.29 -3.46 7.14
N LEU A 14 -4.26 -3.05 8.41
CA LEU A 14 -5.48 -2.71 9.16
C LEU A 14 -6.16 -1.46 8.58
N LEU A 15 -5.39 -0.45 8.20
CA LEU A 15 -5.91 0.78 7.61
C LEU A 15 -6.57 0.52 6.25
N GLU A 16 -5.97 -0.32 5.41
CA GLU A 16 -6.57 -0.74 4.15
C GLU A 16 -7.87 -1.52 4.36
N ARG A 17 -7.93 -2.37 5.38
CA ARG A 17 -9.15 -3.08 5.73
C ARG A 17 -10.25 -2.16 6.22
N GLU A 18 -9.94 -1.23 7.13
CA GLU A 18 -10.90 -0.22 7.62
C GLU A 18 -11.47 0.61 6.45
N GLN A 19 -10.63 0.99 5.50
CA GLN A 19 -11.06 1.73 4.32
C GLN A 19 -11.97 0.91 3.41
N MET A 20 -11.64 -0.36 3.16
CA MET A 20 -12.48 -1.27 2.39
C MET A 20 -13.83 -1.50 3.08
N GLU A 21 -13.83 -1.66 4.40
CA GLU A 21 -15.05 -1.77 5.20
C GLU A 21 -15.93 -0.51 5.01
N GLU A 22 -15.37 0.70 5.08
CA GLU A 22 -16.10 1.95 4.83
C GLU A 22 -16.64 2.06 3.39
N TYR A 23 -15.85 1.62 2.41
CA TYR A 23 -16.28 1.57 1.01
C TYR A 23 -17.43 0.60 0.80
N GLU A 24 -17.38 -0.59 1.43
CA GLU A 24 -18.45 -1.59 1.39
C GLU A 24 -19.72 -1.10 2.11
N LEU A 25 -19.59 -0.49 3.30
CA LEU A 25 -20.70 0.10 4.04
C LEU A 25 -21.38 1.24 3.27
N SER A 26 -20.58 2.00 2.53
CA SER A 26 -21.06 3.06 1.65
C SER A 26 -21.59 2.54 0.33
N CYS A 27 -21.66 1.21 0.11
CA CYS A 27 -22.07 0.59 -1.16
C CYS A 27 -21.27 1.11 -2.37
N GLY A 28 -20.02 1.50 -2.17
CA GLY A 28 -19.16 2.11 -3.18
C GLY A 28 -19.39 3.60 -3.46
N PHE A 29 -20.32 4.24 -2.76
CA PHE A 29 -20.46 5.69 -2.77
C PHE A 29 -19.35 6.36 -1.94
N PHE A 30 -19.09 7.65 -2.22
CA PHE A 30 -18.11 8.48 -1.48
C PHE A 30 -16.66 7.96 -1.51
N GLN A 31 -16.27 7.24 -2.57
CA GLN A 31 -14.92 6.69 -2.70
C GLN A 31 -13.82 7.76 -2.54
N GLU A 32 -14.03 8.95 -3.10
CA GLU A 32 -13.05 10.04 -3.01
C GLU A 32 -12.93 10.59 -1.58
N GLU A 33 -14.04 10.78 -0.88
CA GLU A 33 -14.07 11.26 0.50
C GLU A 33 -13.46 10.23 1.46
N ILE A 34 -13.74 8.95 1.23
CA ILE A 34 -13.12 7.85 1.97
C ILE A 34 -11.61 7.85 1.71
N GLU A 35 -11.15 7.91 0.46
CA GLU A 35 -9.71 7.98 0.18
C GLU A 35 -9.05 9.21 0.83
N GLN A 36 -9.70 10.37 0.79
CA GLN A 36 -9.21 11.59 1.43
C GLN A 36 -9.13 11.48 2.96
N ALA A 37 -10.08 10.80 3.60
CA ALA A 37 -10.07 10.58 5.05
C ALA A 37 -8.92 9.68 5.49
N PHE A 38 -8.59 8.65 4.71
CA PHE A 38 -7.57 7.65 5.06
C PHE A 38 -6.14 8.02 4.56
N SER A 39 -6.03 8.82 3.50
CA SER A 39 -4.76 9.23 2.87
C SER A 39 -3.72 9.82 3.85
N PRO A 40 -4.04 10.77 4.76
CA PRO A 40 -3.06 11.35 5.68
C PRO A 40 -2.42 10.31 6.60
N ARG A 41 -3.22 9.35 7.09
CA ARG A 41 -2.72 8.29 7.98
C ARG A 41 -1.87 7.29 7.20
N ARG A 42 -2.29 6.92 5.99
CA ARG A 42 -1.51 6.04 5.09
C ARG A 42 -0.15 6.65 4.78
N ARG A 43 -0.12 7.93 4.40
CA ARG A 43 1.12 8.66 4.09
C ARG A 43 2.09 8.68 5.28
N ARG A 44 1.61 8.99 6.49
CA ARG A 44 2.45 8.97 7.70
C ARG A 44 3.05 7.60 7.99
N LEU A 45 2.29 6.52 7.75
CA LEU A 45 2.77 5.15 7.94
C LEU A 45 3.81 4.76 6.88
N GLN A 46 3.60 5.14 5.63
CA GLN A 46 4.57 4.94 4.54
C GLN A 46 5.87 5.71 4.80
N GLU A 47 5.78 6.97 5.24
CA GLU A 47 6.94 7.78 5.63
C GLU A 47 7.71 7.12 6.79
N LYS A 48 7.01 6.65 7.83
CA LYS A 48 7.63 5.89 8.93
C LYS A 48 8.31 4.63 8.43
N LEU A 49 7.68 3.88 7.54
CA LEU A 49 8.25 2.67 6.96
C LEU A 49 9.53 3.00 6.20
N ALA A 50 9.49 3.99 5.31
CA ALA A 50 10.63 4.44 4.52
C ALA A 50 11.81 4.89 5.39
N MET A 51 11.54 5.66 6.46
CA MET A 51 12.55 6.04 7.44
C MET A 51 13.23 4.83 8.08
N THR A 52 12.50 3.73 8.37
CA THR A 52 13.15 2.52 8.91
C THR A 52 14.14 1.88 7.93
N TYR A 53 14.00 2.14 6.63
CA TYR A 53 14.93 1.69 5.60
C TYR A 53 15.99 2.74 5.24
N GLY A 54 15.97 3.92 5.88
CA GLY A 54 16.84 5.05 5.54
C GLY A 54 16.57 5.61 4.15
N LYS A 55 15.34 5.49 3.66
CA LYS A 55 14.90 5.88 2.31
C LYS A 55 13.76 6.89 2.38
N SER A 56 13.56 7.61 1.29
CA SER A 56 12.30 8.30 1.02
C SER A 56 11.19 7.30 0.64
N VAL A 57 9.92 7.74 0.70
CA VAL A 57 8.77 6.91 0.30
C VAL A 57 8.92 6.45 -1.15
N LYS A 58 9.29 7.38 -2.04
CA LYS A 58 9.47 7.09 -3.47
C LYS A 58 10.55 6.03 -3.72
N GLU A 59 11.71 6.12 -3.07
CA GLU A 59 12.79 5.13 -3.20
C GLU A 59 12.45 3.77 -2.56
N LEU A 60 11.51 3.75 -1.62
CA LEU A 60 10.97 2.51 -1.06
C LEU A 60 10.03 1.87 -2.08
N ASP A 61 9.13 2.65 -2.69
CA ASP A 61 8.17 2.18 -3.70
C ASP A 61 8.87 1.66 -4.95
N GLU A 62 9.87 2.38 -5.47
CA GLU A 62 10.69 1.94 -6.61
C GLU A 62 11.37 0.59 -6.32
N ARG A 63 11.90 0.42 -5.11
CA ARG A 63 12.53 -0.84 -4.71
C ARG A 63 11.53 -1.99 -4.53
N ILE A 64 10.31 -1.69 -4.07
CA ILE A 64 9.24 -2.70 -3.99
C ILE A 64 8.87 -3.12 -5.41
N PHE A 65 8.68 -2.17 -6.31
CA PHE A 65 8.38 -2.41 -7.71
C PHE A 65 9.47 -3.23 -8.42
N GLU A 66 10.75 -2.90 -8.22
CA GLU A 66 11.87 -3.69 -8.74
C GLU A 66 11.83 -5.14 -8.23
N ALA A 67 11.62 -5.32 -6.93
CA ALA A 67 11.55 -6.66 -6.33
C ALA A 67 10.34 -7.47 -6.83
N GLU A 68 9.22 -6.82 -7.09
CA GLU A 68 8.04 -7.45 -7.72
C GLU A 68 8.33 -7.83 -9.17
N ASN A 69 8.98 -6.95 -9.93
CA ASN A 69 9.35 -7.24 -11.31
C ASN A 69 10.33 -8.42 -11.40
N GLU A 70 11.35 -8.47 -10.54
CA GLU A 70 12.26 -9.62 -10.42
C GLU A 70 11.51 -10.92 -10.05
N ALA A 71 10.54 -10.84 -9.14
CA ALA A 71 9.73 -12.00 -8.75
C ALA A 71 8.81 -12.47 -9.89
N TYR A 72 8.32 -11.55 -10.73
CA TYR A 72 7.54 -11.86 -11.92
C TYR A 72 8.39 -12.52 -13.01
N GLU A 73 9.56 -11.96 -13.32
CA GLU A 73 10.53 -12.55 -14.26
C GLU A 73 10.98 -13.95 -13.80
N ALA A 74 11.10 -14.16 -12.49
CA ALA A 74 11.39 -15.46 -11.88
C ALA A 74 10.18 -16.42 -11.83
N GLY A 75 8.99 -16.00 -12.29
CA GLY A 75 7.76 -16.79 -12.30
C GLY A 75 7.18 -17.11 -10.92
N ARG A 76 7.58 -16.37 -9.87
CA ARG A 76 7.14 -16.59 -8.48
C ARG A 76 5.84 -15.87 -8.15
N ILE A 77 5.55 -14.79 -8.87
CA ILE A 77 4.29 -14.06 -8.78
C ILE A 77 3.70 -13.95 -10.18
N HIS A 78 2.37 -13.99 -10.28
CA HIS A 78 1.68 -13.57 -11.49
C HIS A 78 1.48 -12.06 -11.41
N TRP A 79 2.08 -11.30 -12.33
CA TRP A 79 1.87 -9.87 -12.40
C TRP A 79 0.44 -9.61 -12.88
N ALA A 80 -0.46 -9.34 -11.94
CA ALA A 80 -1.73 -8.71 -12.22
C ALA A 80 -1.47 -7.20 -12.15
N PRO A 81 -1.57 -6.45 -13.25
CA PRO A 81 -1.53 -5.01 -13.19
C PRO A 81 -2.78 -4.54 -12.43
N CYS A 82 -2.66 -4.37 -11.12
CA CYS A 82 -3.65 -3.68 -10.32
C CYS A 82 -3.55 -2.18 -10.59
N TYR A 83 -3.83 -1.74 -11.82
CA TYR A 83 -4.23 -0.38 -12.24
C TYR A 83 -4.28 -0.38 -13.78
N GLY A 84 -5.49 -0.41 -14.35
CA GLY A 84 -5.70 -0.12 -15.77
C GLY A 84 -6.65 -1.02 -16.54
N THR A 85 -7.91 -1.16 -16.09
CA THR A 85 -9.01 -1.34 -17.05
C THR A 85 -9.64 0.02 -17.31
N ALA A 86 -8.96 0.83 -18.12
CA ALA A 86 -9.62 1.84 -18.93
C ALA A 86 -10.14 1.12 -20.18
N TYR A 87 -11.45 0.84 -20.21
CA TYR A 87 -12.22 0.58 -21.41
C TYR A 87 -13.56 1.29 -21.30
#